data_AF-A0A3L7WM04-F1
#
_entry.id   AF-A0A3L7WM04-F1
#
_cell.length_a   1.000
_cell.length_b   1.000
_cell.length_c   1.000
_cell.angle_alpha   90.00
_cell.angle_beta   90.00
_cell.angle_gamma   90.00
#
_symmetry.space_group_name_H-M   'P 1'
#
loop_
_entity.id
_entity.type
_entity.pdbx_description
1 polymer ?
#
loop_
_entity_poly.entity_id
_entity_poly.type
_entity_poly.pdbx_seq_one_letter_code
_entity_poly.pdbx_strand_id
1 'polypeptide(L)'
;MRTAILNLSGLRWPDATGAWIGANSFATVGVFRWAGGPEKGTLLRNSVFLWHTHQPDNNAAERCVGYMYRDGWVAGNNYPCDAVTTNPFFRDKMKRFVVEYAARGTILN
;
A
#
# COMPACT_ATOMS: atom_id res chain seq x y z
N MET A 1 -18.71 -10.55 -0.78
CA MET A 1 -17.39 -9.92 -0.98
C MET A 1 -17.54 -8.48 -0.52
N ARG A 2 -16.91 -8.08 0.59
CA ARG A 2 -16.98 -6.69 1.06
C ARG A 2 -15.83 -5.94 0.38
N THR A 3 -16.14 -5.03 -0.53
CA THR A 3 -15.11 -4.24 -1.21
C THR A 3 -14.61 -3.17 -0.25
N ALA A 4 -13.35 -3.30 0.16
CA ALA A 4 -12.61 -2.22 0.79
C ALA A 4 -12.16 -1.24 -0.29
N ILE A 5 -12.68 -0.01 -0.27
CA ILE A 5 -12.18 1.07 -1.11
C ILE A 5 -11.30 1.95 -0.24
N LEU A 6 -10.00 1.98 -0.53
CA LEU A 6 -9.08 2.90 0.11
C LEU A 6 -9.32 4.31 -0.45
N ASN A 7 -10.05 5.15 0.30
CA ASN A 7 -10.28 6.53 -0.09
C ASN A 7 -9.16 7.44 0.44
N LEU A 8 -8.25 7.86 -0.44
CA LEU A 8 -7.12 8.73 -0.11
C LEU A 8 -7.39 10.23 -0.36
N SER A 9 -8.58 10.60 -0.85
CA SER A 9 -8.89 11.97 -1.30
C SER A 9 -8.90 13.03 -0.18
N GLY A 10 -9.03 12.62 1.08
CA GLY A 10 -9.00 13.53 2.24
C GLY A 10 -7.60 13.80 2.82
N LEU A 11 -6.57 13.08 2.36
CA LEU A 11 -5.23 13.24 2.88
C LEU A 11 -4.47 14.29 2.06
N ARG A 12 -4.12 15.42 2.67
CA ARG A 12 -3.13 16.36 2.10
C ARG A 12 -1.73 15.80 2.29
N TRP A 13 -1.22 15.10 1.28
CA TRP A 13 0.15 14.61 1.25
C TRP A 13 1.08 15.73 0.77
N PRO A 14 2.13 16.10 1.53
CA PRO A 14 3.22 16.87 0.96
C PRO A 14 3.88 16.11 -0.19
N ASP A 15 4.47 16.84 -1.13
CA ASP A 15 5.14 16.21 -2.27
C ASP A 15 6.25 15.22 -1.84
N ALA A 16 6.34 14.14 -2.62
CA ALA A 16 7.16 12.97 -2.38
C ALA A 16 6.93 12.28 -1.03
N THR A 17 5.76 12.40 -0.38
CA THR A 17 5.43 11.63 0.84
C THR A 17 4.54 10.45 0.53
N GLY A 18 4.59 9.42 1.39
CA GLY A 18 3.87 8.17 1.13
C GLY A 18 3.54 7.37 2.38
N ALA A 19 2.75 6.32 2.19
CA ALA A 19 2.43 5.36 3.22
C ALA A 19 2.66 3.94 2.76
N TRP A 20 3.08 3.14 3.72
CA TRP A 20 3.04 1.70 3.62
C TRP A 20 1.60 1.20 3.74
N ILE A 21 1.28 0.20 2.93
CA ILE A 21 0.06 -0.59 3.09
C ILE A 21 0.44 -1.97 3.61
N GLY A 22 -0.49 -2.63 4.28
CA GLY A 22 -0.27 -3.96 4.86
C GLY A 22 -0.25 -5.10 3.84
N ALA A 23 0.42 -4.97 2.69
CA ALA A 23 0.54 -6.01 1.68
C ALA A 23 2.01 -6.34 1.37
N ASN A 24 2.29 -7.61 1.07
CA ASN A 24 3.63 -8.08 0.73
C ASN A 24 3.63 -9.24 -0.26
N SER A 25 4.79 -9.56 -0.82
CA SER A 25 5.01 -10.69 -1.72
C SER A 25 6.01 -11.71 -1.17
N PHE A 26 6.10 -11.91 0.15
CA PHE A 26 7.11 -12.79 0.77
C PHE A 26 7.01 -14.25 0.31
N ALA A 27 5.80 -14.75 0.09
CA ALA A 27 5.57 -16.13 -0.34
C ALA A 27 6.00 -16.40 -1.80
N THR A 28 5.80 -15.42 -2.69
CA THR A 28 6.12 -15.54 -4.12
C THR A 28 6.40 -14.15 -4.68
N VAL A 29 7.58 -13.95 -5.26
CA VAL A 29 7.99 -12.65 -5.86
C VAL A 29 6.92 -12.19 -6.85
N GLY A 30 6.53 -10.92 -6.77
CA GLY A 30 5.55 -10.34 -7.69
C GLY A 30 4.09 -10.67 -7.39
N VAL A 31 3.81 -11.61 -6.47
CA VAL A 31 2.45 -11.97 -6.06
C VAL A 31 2.13 -11.35 -4.71
N PHE A 32 1.53 -10.17 -4.72
CA PHE A 32 1.23 -9.40 -3.51
C PHE A 32 -0.08 -9.85 -2.86
N ARG A 33 -0.05 -10.01 -1.54
CA ARG A 33 -1.19 -10.40 -0.71
C ARG A 33 -1.28 -9.52 0.53
N TRP A 34 -2.50 -9.33 1.03
CA TRP A 34 -2.72 -8.65 2.30
C TRP A 34 -2.14 -9.47 3.46
N ALA A 35 -1.36 -8.82 4.31
CA ALA A 35 -0.68 -9.41 5.47
C ALA A 35 -1.58 -9.48 6.71
N GLY A 36 -2.61 -8.64 6.77
CA GLY A 36 -3.52 -8.52 7.91
C GLY A 36 -4.89 -8.00 7.49
N GLY A 37 -5.75 -7.79 8.49
CA GLY A 37 -7.13 -7.36 8.27
C GLY A 37 -8.05 -8.48 7.75
N PRO A 38 -9.31 -8.14 7.40
CA PRO A 38 -10.30 -9.10 6.91
C PRO A 38 -9.91 -9.81 5.62
N GLU A 39 -9.08 -9.17 4.79
CA GLU A 39 -8.62 -9.67 3.50
C GLU A 39 -7.29 -10.45 3.59
N LYS A 40 -6.80 -10.77 4.80
CA LYS A 40 -5.52 -11.47 5.00
C LYS A 40 -5.40 -12.70 4.08
N GLY A 41 -4.30 -12.76 3.35
CA GLY A 41 -3.97 -13.85 2.44
C GLY A 41 -4.62 -13.75 1.06
N THR A 42 -5.57 -12.83 0.84
CA THR A 42 -6.13 -12.60 -0.50
C THR A 42 -5.18 -11.76 -1.35
N LEU A 43 -5.29 -11.90 -2.68
CA LEU A 43 -4.46 -11.17 -3.63
C LEU A 43 -4.76 -9.67 -3.58
N LEU A 44 -3.71 -8.85 -3.60
CA LEU A 44 -3.81 -7.42 -3.86
C LEU A 44 -4.15 -7.22 -5.34
N ARG A 45 -5.42 -6.99 -5.65
CA ARG A 45 -5.91 -6.89 -7.03
C ARG A 45 -5.67 -5.49 -7.61
N ASN A 46 -5.39 -5.42 -8.90
CA ASN A 46 -5.27 -4.14 -9.64
C ASN A 46 -6.56 -3.31 -9.62
N SER A 47 -7.72 -3.93 -9.35
CA SER A 47 -9.00 -3.23 -9.20
C SER A 47 -9.12 -2.43 -7.90
N VAL A 48 -8.28 -2.72 -6.90
CA VAL A 48 -8.28 -2.04 -5.59
C VAL A 48 -6.98 -1.26 -5.35
N PHE A 49 -5.90 -1.64 -6.03
CA PHE A 49 -4.59 -1.00 -5.89
C PHE A 49 -4.11 -0.43 -7.22
N LEU A 50 -3.84 0.87 -7.22
CA LEU A 50 -3.41 1.63 -8.38
C LEU A 50 -1.89 1.64 -8.46
N TRP A 51 -1.31 0.74 -9.24
CA TRP A 51 0.13 0.72 -9.48
C TRP A 51 0.58 1.93 -10.30
N HIS A 52 1.77 2.43 -9.99
CA HIS A 52 2.50 3.31 -10.88
C HIS A 52 2.83 2.57 -12.18
N THR A 53 3.01 3.30 -13.27
CA THR A 53 3.47 2.73 -14.54
C THR A 53 4.70 1.86 -14.32
N HIS A 54 4.68 0.65 -14.90
CA HIS A 54 5.70 -0.39 -14.78
C HIS A 54 5.85 -1.04 -13.39
N GLN A 55 4.89 -0.83 -12.49
CA GLN A 55 4.86 -1.52 -11.19
C GLN A 55 3.73 -2.58 -11.13
N PRO A 56 3.90 -3.66 -10.35
CA PRO A 56 5.15 -4.01 -9.68
C PRO A 56 6.22 -4.50 -10.67
N ASP A 57 7.47 -4.14 -10.41
CA ASP A 57 8.62 -4.52 -11.25
C ASP A 57 9.15 -5.94 -10.96
N ASN A 58 8.53 -6.62 -9.97
CA ASN A 58 8.87 -7.97 -9.52
C ASN A 58 10.32 -8.12 -9.03
N ASN A 59 10.95 -7.04 -8.56
CA ASN A 59 12.25 -7.11 -7.93
C ASN A 59 12.19 -7.94 -6.63
N ALA A 60 13.06 -8.95 -6.51
CA ALA A 60 13.06 -9.87 -5.37
C ALA A 60 13.40 -9.20 -4.02
N ALA A 61 14.06 -8.03 -4.04
CA ALA A 61 14.33 -7.22 -2.87
C ALA A 61 13.11 -6.38 -2.45
N GLU A 62 12.17 -6.13 -3.36
CA GLU A 62 11.07 -5.19 -3.17
C GLU A 62 9.76 -5.94 -2.87
N ARG A 63 9.62 -6.34 -1.60
CA ARG A 63 8.55 -7.24 -1.16
C ARG A 63 7.42 -6.56 -0.43
N CYS A 64 7.53 -5.28 -0.10
CA CYS A 64 6.51 -4.52 0.64
C CYS A 64 5.88 -3.45 -0.24
N VAL A 65 4.63 -3.09 0.02
CA VAL A 65 3.87 -2.19 -0.85
C VAL A 65 3.55 -0.88 -0.16
N GLY A 66 3.60 0.22 -0.91
CA GLY A 66 3.15 1.52 -0.44
C GLY A 66 2.63 2.41 -1.57
N TYR A 67 1.99 3.51 -1.18
CA TYR A 67 1.64 4.62 -2.06
C TYR A 67 2.59 5.77 -1.85
N MET A 68 2.92 6.47 -2.92
CA MET A 68 3.61 7.76 -2.86
C MET A 68 2.78 8.82 -3.57
N TYR A 69 2.70 9.99 -2.97
CA TYR A 69 2.23 11.21 -3.62
C TYR A 69 3.41 11.93 -4.24
N ARG A 70 3.36 12.17 -5.55
CA ARG A 70 4.38 12.90 -6.29
C ARG A 70 3.74 13.73 -7.40
N ASP A 71 4.08 15.01 -7.48
CA ASP A 71 3.67 15.92 -8.55
C ASP A 71 2.14 15.94 -8.79
N GLY A 72 1.34 15.85 -7.71
CA GLY A 72 -0.12 15.83 -7.81
C GLY A 72 -0.76 14.45 -7.95
N TRP A 73 0.03 13.39 -8.10
CA TRP A 73 -0.44 12.02 -8.36
C TRP A 73 -0.16 11.08 -7.20
N VAL A 74 -1.11 10.20 -6.87
CA VAL A 74 -0.91 9.10 -5.92
C VAL A 74 -0.81 7.81 -6.69
N ALA A 75 0.32 7.11 -6.56
CA ALA A 75 0.53 5.84 -7.24
C ALA A 75 1.24 4.84 -6.32
N GLY A 76 0.90 3.57 -6.53
CA GLY A 76 1.37 2.44 -5.76
C GLY A 76 2.67 1.86 -6.32
N ASN A 77 3.53 1.36 -5.43
CA ASN A 77 4.80 0.75 -5.80
C ASN A 77 5.20 -0.31 -4.77
N ASN A 78 6.01 -1.28 -5.18
CA ASN A 78 6.75 -2.16 -4.28
C ASN A 78 8.09 -1.52 -3.90
N TYR A 79 8.57 -1.84 -2.71
CA TYR A 79 9.79 -1.28 -2.15
C TYR A 79 10.46 -2.32 -1.24
N PRO A 80 11.76 -2.16 -0.94
CA PRO A 80 12.40 -2.92 0.12
C PRO A 80 11.69 -2.70 1.45
N CYS A 81 11.40 -3.78 2.16
CA CYS A 81 10.63 -3.71 3.40
C CYS A 81 11.35 -2.95 4.52
N ASP A 82 12.68 -2.91 4.47
CA ASP A 82 13.56 -2.21 5.40
C ASP A 82 13.95 -0.81 4.90
N ALA A 83 13.37 -0.31 3.81
CA ALA A 83 13.76 0.98 3.23
C ALA A 83 13.69 2.15 4.24
N VAL A 84 12.77 2.09 5.21
CA VAL A 84 12.66 3.11 6.28
C VAL A 84 13.86 3.14 7.24
N THR A 85 14.62 2.06 7.36
CA THR A 85 15.84 2.01 8.18
C THR A 85 17.10 2.18 7.33
N THR A 86 17.11 1.70 6.10
CA THR A 86 18.29 1.68 5.23
C THR A 86 18.44 2.90 4.31
N ASN A 87 17.36 3.64 4.05
CA ASN A 87 17.37 4.75 3.10
C ASN A 87 16.78 6.04 3.72
N PRO A 88 17.56 7.15 3.82
CA PRO A 88 17.10 8.42 4.37
C PRO A 88 15.85 8.98 3.69
N PHE A 89 15.70 8.80 2.37
CA PHE A 89 14.53 9.28 1.64
C PHE A 89 13.25 8.61 2.16
N PHE A 90 13.23 7.28 2.24
CA PHE A 90 12.06 6.55 2.74
C PHE A 90 11.81 6.81 4.22
N ARG A 91 12.88 6.92 5.02
CA ARG A 91 12.79 7.30 6.43
C ARG A 91 12.06 8.63 6.61
N ASP A 92 12.34 9.61 5.74
CA ASP A 92 11.75 10.94 5.85
C ASP A 92 10.35 11.06 5.24
N LYS A 93 10.10 10.31 4.17
CA LYS A 93 8.94 10.49 3.30
C LYS A 93 7.84 9.45 3.50
N MET A 94 8.16 8.22 3.89
CA MET A 94 7.23 7.10 4.03
C MET A 94 6.96 6.77 5.51
N LYS A 95 6.55 7.79 6.27
CA LYS A 95 6.34 7.72 7.73
C LYS A 95 4.96 7.24 8.15
N ARG A 96 4.05 7.03 7.19
CA ARG A 96 2.64 6.72 7.46
C ARG A 96 2.35 5.26 7.14
N PHE A 97 1.32 4.74 7.82
CA PHE A 97 0.75 3.43 7.53
C PHE A 97 -0.73 3.62 7.23
N VAL A 98 -1.18 2.98 6.16
CA VAL A 98 -2.59 2.82 5.88
C VAL A 98 -3.03 1.52 6.55
N VAL A 99 -3.94 1.66 7.50
CA VAL A 99 -4.55 0.53 8.21
C VAL A 99 -6.00 0.48 7.79
N GLU A 100 -6.44 -0.65 7.23
CA GLU A 100 -7.86 -0.87 6.98
C GLU A 100 -8.53 -1.39 8.25
N TYR A 101 -9.63 -0.76 8.64
CA TYR A 101 -10.53 -1.23 9.69
C TYR A 101 -11.86 -1.58 9.05
N ALA A 102 -12.35 -2.80 9.32
CA ALA A 102 -13.73 -3.13 9.02
C ALA A 102 -14.63 -2.26 9.91
N ALA A 103 -15.22 -1.21 9.35
CA ALA A 103 -16.34 -0.56 10.01
C ALA A 103 -17.45 -1.60 10.18
N ARG A 104 -17.68 -2.06 11.42
CA ARG A 104 -18.92 -2.75 11.77
C ARG A 104 -20.04 -1.70 11.74
N GLY A 105 -20.53 -1.39 10.55
CA GLY A 105 -21.79 -0.67 10.42
C GLY A 105 -22.88 -1.56 10.95
N THR A 106 -23.49 -1.18 12.08
CA THR A 106 -24.81 -1.67 12.46
C THR A 106 -25.78 -1.12 11.42
N ILE A 107 -26.52 -1.98 10.74
CA ILE A 107 -27.68 -1.53 9.96
C ILE A 107 -28.61 -0.88 11.00
N LEU A 108 -28.80 0.43 10.90
CA LEU A 108 -29.87 1.09 11.64
C LEU A 108 -31.16 0.69 10.91
N ASN A 109 -31.94 -0.17 11.58
CA ASN A 109 -33.30 -0.48 11.18
C ASN A 109 -34.21 0.73 11.36
#